data_AF-A0A941FK63-F1
#
_entry.id   AF-A0A941FK63-F1
#
_cell.length_a   1.000
_cell.length_b   1.000
_cell.length_c   1.000
_cell.angle_alpha   90.00
_cell.angle_beta   90.00
_cell.angle_gamma   90.00
#
_symmetry.space_group_name_H-M   'P 1'
#
loop_
_entity.id
_entity.type
_entity.pdbx_description
1 polymer ?
#
loop_
_entity_poly.entity_id
_entity_poly.type
_entity_poly.pdbx_seq_one_letter_code
_entity_poly.pdbx_strand_id
1 'polypeptide(L)'
;MNGLSIPVDVRLISSHYTDLKEVIAAEHFREDLFHLVNGVTLTLPALRERKEDLPELVRWFIASFNEKYGKQIVGLRPDVMERLKEAHWPGNIQQLKIPLKGFVLPP
;
A
#
# COMPACT_ATOMS: atom_id res chain seq x y z
N MET A 1 5.29 -34.32 22.32
CA MET A 1 4.50 -34.30 21.07
C MET A 1 5.46 -34.52 19.92
N ASN A 2 5.48 -35.72 19.34
CA ASN A 2 6.33 -36.01 18.18
C ASN A 2 5.66 -35.43 16.94
N GLY A 3 6.00 -34.19 16.60
CA GLY A 3 5.55 -33.58 15.34
C GLY A 3 6.29 -34.22 14.18
N LEU A 4 5.60 -35.06 13.39
CA LEU A 4 6.12 -35.55 12.12
C LEU A 4 6.35 -34.35 11.19
N SER A 5 7.56 -34.23 10.64
CA SER A 5 7.88 -33.22 9.63
C SER A 5 7.14 -33.53 8.32
N ILE A 6 6.45 -32.55 7.76
CA ILE A 6 5.71 -32.68 6.49
C ILE A 6 6.48 -31.91 5.43
N PRO A 7 6.80 -32.53 4.27
CA PRO A 7 7.41 -31.80 3.16
C PRO A 7 6.43 -30.77 2.61
N VAL A 8 6.92 -29.55 2.35
CA VAL A 8 6.13 -28.45 1.80
C VAL A 8 6.81 -27.83 0.58
N ASP A 9 6.00 -27.43 -0.40
CA ASP A 9 6.39 -26.60 -1.53
C ASP A 9 5.69 -25.25 -1.39
N VAL A 10 6.46 -24.21 -1.10
CA VAL A 10 5.92 -22.88 -0.75
C VAL A 10 6.69 -21.77 -1.44
N ARG A 11 5.96 -20.74 -1.84
CA ARG A 11 6.51 -19.44 -2.22
C ARG A 11 6.25 -18.44 -1.10
N LEU A 12 7.31 -17.87 -0.55
CA LEU A 12 7.21 -16.86 0.50
C LEU A 12 7.22 -15.45 -0.11
N ILE A 13 6.28 -14.61 0.34
CA ILE A 13 6.25 -13.17 0.08
C ILE A 13 6.13 -12.48 1.44
N SER A 14 7.09 -11.62 1.76
CA SER A 14 7.08 -10.82 2.99
C SER A 14 7.10 -9.32 2.67
N SER A 15 6.65 -8.51 3.63
CA SER A 15 6.73 -7.06 3.57
C SER A 15 7.09 -6.53 4.95
N HIS A 16 7.85 -5.44 4.96
CA HIS A 16 8.37 -4.84 6.17
C HIS A 16 8.25 -3.31 6.05
N TYR A 17 7.80 -2.65 7.11
CA TYR A 17 7.71 -1.19 7.16
C TYR A 17 9.02 -0.55 7.66
N THR A 18 9.75 -1.25 8.52
CA THR A 18 11.01 -0.80 9.11
C THR A 18 12.21 -1.24 8.28
N ASP A 19 13.33 -0.52 8.38
CA ASP A 19 14.59 -0.97 7.80
C ASP A 19 15.07 -2.22 8.54
N LEU A 20 15.01 -3.37 7.86
CA LEU A 20 15.41 -4.63 8.44
C LEU A 20 16.89 -4.66 8.82
N LYS A 21 17.76 -3.89 8.17
CA LYS A 21 19.18 -3.83 8.53
C LYS A 21 19.38 -3.22 9.91
N GLU A 22 18.63 -2.16 10.24
CA GLU A 22 18.67 -1.54 11.56
C GLU A 22 18.14 -2.49 12.64
N VAL A 23 17.06 -3.22 12.33
CA VAL A 23 16.45 -4.18 13.26
C VAL A 23 17.35 -5.40 13.50
N ILE A 24 18.08 -5.86 12.48
CA ILE A 24 19.11 -6.93 12.60
C ILE A 24 20.27 -6.44 13.47
N ALA A 25 20.77 -5.23 13.23
CA ALA A 25 21.85 -4.64 14.03
C ALA A 25 21.47 -4.47 15.52
N ALA A 26 20.18 -4.27 15.80
CA ALA A 26 19.62 -4.21 17.14
C ALA A 26 19.28 -5.60 17.73
N GLU A 27 19.68 -6.70 17.10
CA GLU A 27 19.42 -8.10 17.51
C GLU A 27 17.93 -8.47 17.65
N HIS A 28 17.04 -7.67 17.07
CA HIS A 28 15.59 -7.92 17.09
C HIS A 28 15.11 -8.76 15.90
N PHE A 29 15.99 -9.07 14.95
CA PHE A 29 15.68 -9.92 13.81
C PHE A 29 16.83 -10.86 13.46
N ARG A 30 16.48 -12.09 13.07
CA ARG A 30 17.44 -13.13 12.69
C ARG A 30 18.07 -12.85 11.33
N GLU A 31 19.39 -12.68 11.35
CA GLU A 31 20.18 -12.41 10.14
C GLU A 31 20.08 -13.54 9.11
N ASP A 32 20.09 -14.80 9.54
CA ASP A 32 19.99 -15.96 8.64
C ASP A 32 18.64 -16.00 7.90
N LEU A 33 17.54 -15.68 8.60
CA LEU A 33 16.23 -15.55 7.99
C LEU A 33 16.20 -14.38 7.00
N PHE A 34 16.83 -13.25 7.31
CA PHE A 34 16.90 -12.10 6.41
C PHE A 34 17.51 -12.48 5.06
N HIS A 35 18.63 -13.20 5.07
CA HIS A 35 19.30 -13.64 3.84
C HIS A 35 18.44 -14.61 3.01
N LEU A 36 17.61 -15.43 3.65
CA LEU A 36 16.71 -16.34 2.94
C LEU A 36 15.52 -15.62 2.29
N VAL A 37 14.98 -14.58 2.93
CA VAL A 37 13.78 -13.88 2.44
C VAL A 37 14.09 -12.68 1.55
N ASN A 38 15.28 -12.09 1.66
CA ASN A 38 15.69 -10.90 0.93
C ASN A 38 16.35 -11.21 -0.43
N GLY A 39 15.90 -12.28 -1.10
CA GLY A 39 16.43 -12.67 -2.41
C GLY A 39 16.10 -11.66 -3.53
N VAL A 40 14.82 -11.25 -3.63
CA VAL A 40 14.38 -10.18 -4.53
C VAL A 40 13.52 -9.21 -3.72
N THR A 41 13.97 -7.97 -3.64
CA THR A 41 13.30 -6.92 -2.86
C THR A 41 12.73 -5.86 -3.77
N LEU A 42 11.42 -5.63 -3.65
CA LEU A 42 10.73 -4.54 -4.34
C LEU A 42 10.50 -3.40 -3.34
N THR A 43 11.21 -2.30 -3.52
CA THR A 43 10.95 -1.07 -2.76
C THR A 43 9.76 -0.35 -3.35
N LEU A 44 8.71 -0.17 -2.55
CA LEU A 44 7.55 0.61 -2.94
C LEU A 44 7.77 2.08 -2.55
N PRO A 45 7.89 3.00 -3.52
CA PRO A 45 8.06 4.42 -3.20
C PRO A 45 6.78 4.97 -2.56
N ALA A 46 6.96 5.95 -1.66
CA ALA A 46 5.83 6.64 -1.06
C ALA A 46 5.04 7.40 -2.13
N LEU A 47 3.74 7.61 -1.91
CA LEU A 47 2.85 8.28 -2.88
C LEU A 47 3.35 9.68 -3.27
N ARG A 48 4.02 10.39 -2.36
CA ARG A 48 4.64 11.69 -2.63
C ARG A 48 5.77 11.65 -3.67
N GLU A 49 6.39 10.49 -3.88
CA GLU A 49 7.46 10.22 -4.85
C GLU A 49 6.92 9.68 -6.19
N ARG A 50 5.60 9.45 -6.29
CA ARG A 50 4.91 8.89 -7.47
C ARG A 50 3.55 9.56 -7.68
N LYS A 51 3.52 10.89 -7.64
CA LYS A 51 2.28 11.67 -7.73
C LYS A 51 1.60 11.55 -9.09
N GLU A 52 2.36 11.16 -10.11
CA GLU A 52 1.92 10.89 -11.48
C GLU A 52 0.88 9.76 -11.54
N ASP A 53 0.90 8.85 -10.55
CA ASP A 53 -0.06 7.74 -10.44
C ASP A 53 -1.42 8.16 -9.85
N LEU A 54 -1.50 9.35 -9.23
CA LEU A 54 -2.72 9.82 -8.56
C LEU A 54 -3.96 9.78 -9.46
N PRO A 55 -3.92 10.23 -10.74
CA PRO A 55 -5.09 10.18 -11.59
C PRO A 55 -5.67 8.77 -11.77
N GLU A 56 -4.81 7.75 -11.91
CA GLU A 56 -5.30 6.37 -12.01
C GLU A 56 -5.77 5.80 -10.68
N LEU A 57 -5.03 6.06 -9.60
CA LEU A 57 -5.45 5.62 -8.27
C LEU A 57 -6.84 6.18 -7.92
N VAL A 58 -7.08 7.46 -8.22
CA VAL A 58 -8.38 8.11 -8.00
C VAL A 58 -9.47 7.46 -8.86
N ARG A 59 -9.21 7.23 -10.15
CA ARG A 59 -10.18 6.54 -11.04
C ARG A 59 -10.55 5.16 -10.49
N TRP A 60 -9.56 4.38 -10.10
CA TRP A 60 -9.77 3.05 -9.53
C TRP A 60 -10.58 3.09 -8.23
N PHE A 61 -10.26 4.01 -7.30
CA PHE A 61 -11.00 4.16 -6.05
C PHE A 61 -12.46 4.58 -6.29
N ILE A 62 -12.70 5.56 -7.17
CA ILE A 62 -14.06 5.99 -7.49
C ILE A 62 -14.87 4.84 -8.10
N ALA A 63 -14.29 4.09 -9.03
CA ALA A 63 -14.94 2.92 -9.62
C ALA A 63 -15.29 1.87 -8.56
N SER A 64 -14.34 1.53 -7.69
CA SER A 64 -14.55 0.57 -6.58
C SER A 64 -15.64 1.06 -5.60
N PHE A 65 -15.70 2.36 -5.32
CA PHE A 65 -16.74 2.90 -4.43
C PHE A 65 -18.11 2.99 -5.11
N ASN A 66 -18.17 3.33 -6.40
CA ASN A 66 -19.40 3.30 -7.18
C ASN A 66 -20.02 1.90 -7.15
N GLU A 67 -19.22 0.87 -7.42
CA GLU A 67 -19.65 -0.53 -7.34
C GLU A 67 -20.14 -0.89 -5.94
N LYS A 68 -19.37 -0.54 -4.91
CA LYS A 68 -19.69 -0.88 -3.52
C LYS A 68 -20.94 -0.17 -2.98
N TYR A 69 -21.20 1.08 -3.39
CA TYR A 69 -22.23 1.93 -2.81
C TYR A 69 -23.38 2.27 -3.78
N GLY A 70 -23.41 1.65 -4.96
CA GLY A 70 -24.44 1.91 -5.99
C GLY A 70 -24.44 3.36 -6.48
N LYS A 71 -23.27 3.99 -6.57
CA LYS A 71 -23.12 5.38 -7.03
C LYS A 71 -22.65 5.42 -8.49
N GLN A 72 -22.74 6.61 -9.09
CA GLN A 72 -22.35 6.87 -10.49
C GLN A 72 -21.48 8.12 -10.58
N ILE A 73 -20.48 8.23 -9.69
CA ILE A 73 -19.54 9.34 -9.72
C ILE A 73 -18.58 9.15 -10.89
N VAL A 74 -18.50 10.15 -11.78
CA VAL A 74 -17.70 10.08 -13.00
C VAL A 74 -16.24 10.53 -12.82
N GLY A 75 -15.92 11.21 -11.72
CA GLY A 75 -14.58 11.71 -11.44
C GLY A 75 -14.55 12.82 -10.41
N LEU A 76 -13.37 13.46 -10.28
CA LEU A 76 -13.17 14.65 -9.47
C LEU A 76 -13.10 15.89 -10.36
N ARG A 77 -13.45 17.05 -9.79
CA ARG A 77 -13.18 18.32 -10.45
C ARG A 77 -11.67 18.52 -10.62
N PRO A 78 -11.19 19.16 -11.70
CA PRO A 78 -9.76 19.33 -11.96
C PRO A 78 -9.00 20.02 -10.83
N ASP A 79 -9.58 21.05 -10.20
CA ASP A 79 -8.99 21.76 -9.07
C ASP A 79 -8.83 20.87 -7.81
N VAL A 80 -9.74 19.92 -7.61
CA VAL A 80 -9.60 18.91 -6.55
C VAL A 80 -8.42 18.00 -6.85
N MET A 81 -8.28 17.54 -8.11
CA MET A 81 -7.14 16.71 -8.52
C MET A 81 -5.80 17.42 -8.30
N GLU A 82 -5.69 18.70 -8.65
CA GLU A 82 -4.45 19.47 -8.41
C GLU A 82 -4.13 19.58 -6.91
N ARG A 83 -5.14 19.84 -6.06
CA ARG A 83 -4.95 19.83 -4.60
C ARG A 83 -4.49 18.47 -4.08
N LEU A 84 -5.00 17.37 -4.65
CA LEU A 84 -4.53 16.03 -4.30
C LEU A 84 -3.06 15.82 -4.70
N LYS A 85 -2.61 16.38 -5.83
CA LYS A 85 -1.20 16.32 -6.26
C LYS A 85 -0.28 17.15 -5.37
N GLU A 86 -0.72 18.29 -4.86
CA GLU A 86 0.11 19.15 -4.00
C GLU A 86 0.36 18.53 -2.61
N ALA A 87 -0.57 17.71 -2.11
CA ALA A 87 -0.47 17.10 -0.79
C ALA A 87 0.73 16.13 -0.62
N HIS A 88 1.19 15.98 0.63
CA HIS A 88 2.36 15.17 1.00
C HIS A 88 2.06 13.69 1.27
N TRP A 89 0.79 13.33 1.51
CA TRP A 89 0.34 11.96 1.75
C TRP A 89 1.20 11.12 2.72
N PRO A 90 1.47 11.55 3.97
CA PRO A 90 2.22 10.76 4.94
C PRO A 90 1.63 9.35 5.19
N GLY A 91 0.31 9.19 5.10
CA GLY A 91 -0.36 7.89 5.18
C GLY A 91 -0.54 7.20 3.83
N ASN A 92 0.15 7.65 2.78
CA ASN A 92 0.17 7.08 1.44
C ASN A 92 -1.25 6.82 0.89
N ILE A 93 -1.42 5.68 0.22
CA ILE A 93 -2.67 5.23 -0.40
C ILE A 93 -3.80 5.11 0.64
N GLN A 94 -3.49 4.73 1.88
CA GLN A 94 -4.51 4.61 2.93
C GLN A 94 -5.08 5.98 3.32
N GLN A 95 -4.23 7.00 3.42
CA GLN A 95 -4.70 8.36 3.67
C GLN A 95 -5.46 8.93 2.46
N LEU A 96 -5.00 8.68 1.23
CA LEU A 96 -5.69 9.09 0.00
C LEU A 96 -7.11 8.53 -0.08
N LYS A 97 -7.30 7.28 0.34
CA LYS A 97 -8.59 6.57 0.29
C LYS A 97 -9.68 7.26 1.11
N ILE A 98 -9.34 7.88 2.24
CA ILE A 98 -10.29 8.47 3.19
C ILE A 98 -11.10 9.63 2.57
N PRO A 99 -10.50 10.71 2.04
CA PRO A 99 -11.25 11.80 1.42
C PRO A 99 -11.99 11.33 0.16
N LEU A 100 -11.40 10.42 -0.65
CA LEU A 100 -12.08 9.87 -1.83
C LEU A 100 -13.35 9.11 -1.45
N LYS A 101 -13.33 8.33 -0.38
CA LYS A 101 -14.54 7.69 0.15
C LYS A 101 -15.57 8.73 0.58
N GLY A 102 -15.13 9.80 1.25
CA GLY A 102 -16.00 10.92 1.66
C GLY A 102 -16.62 11.68 0.49
N PHE A 103 -15.97 11.73 -0.68
CA PHE A 103 -16.57 12.33 -1.88
C PHE A 103 -17.66 11.46 -2.50
N VAL A 104 -17.65 10.14 -2.26
CA VAL A 104 -18.65 9.20 -2.80
C VAL A 104 -19.84 9.00 -1.88
N LEU A 105 -19.63 9.13 -0.57
CA LEU A 105 -20.70 9.06 0.41
C LEU A 105 -21.28 10.46 0.65
N PRO A 106 -22.61 10.65 0.61
CA PRO A 106 -23.20 11.89 1.14
C PRO A 106 -22.91 12.02 2.64
N PRO A 107 -22.99 13.25 3.21
CA PRO A 107 -22.92 13.45 4.66
C PRO A 107 -23.94 12.60 5.42
#